data_AF-A0ABD1QF21-F1
#
_entry.id   AF-A0ABD1QF21-F1
#
_cell.length_a   1.000
_cell.length_b   1.000
_cell.length_c   1.000
_cell.angle_alpha   90.00
_cell.angle_beta   90.00
_cell.angle_gamma   90.00
#
_symmetry.space_group_name_H-M   'P 1'
#
loop_
_entity.id
_entity.type
_entity.pdbx_description
1 polymer ?
#
loop_
_entity_poly.entity_id
_entity_poly.type
_entity_poly.pdbx_seq_one_letter_code
_entity_poly.pdbx_strand_id
1 'polypeptide(L)'
;MQNLLHFHVILLFSLSFFTILAFSWQYDEAKNFEGSSDLVNLEYHMGPVLASSINLYIIWYGRWNPSHQSTIRDFLYSFSSPATYPSVADWWRTVRLYTDQTGSNITNNINLSGEFYDFKYSHGRYLSRLSMQSVIKNAVTVYPGSLPLNYHNGLYLILTSDDVQVQDFCRAVCGFHYFTFPSIVGVTVPYAWIGHSGSQCPGMCAFPFAWPAYSGRPPPSTNGGNNIMSAPNGDAGTDGMISVIAHELAEVSSNPLVNAWYAGDDPSAPTEIADLCLGVYGTGGGGGYVGVVDKDSWGNGYNLNGVKGRKFLVQWVWNPVKRRCFGPNALD
;
A
#
# COMPACT_ATOMS: atom_id res chain seq x y z
N MET A 1 76.12 8.06 -1.72
CA MET A 1 76.35 7.73 -0.30
C MET A 1 75.17 8.26 0.48
N GLN A 2 74.49 7.35 1.16
CA GLN A 2 73.31 7.58 2.00
C GLN A 2 73.65 8.35 3.29
N ASN A 3 72.57 8.76 3.98
CA ASN A 3 72.43 9.07 5.41
C ASN A 3 72.65 10.54 5.83
N LEU A 4 71.89 11.15 6.75
CA LEU A 4 70.69 10.78 7.54
C LEU A 4 70.26 12.06 8.32
N LEU A 5 68.96 12.19 8.64
CA LEU A 5 68.38 12.69 9.91
C LEU A 5 68.58 14.15 10.38
N HIS A 6 67.48 14.90 10.59
CA HIS A 6 66.92 15.22 11.93
C HIS A 6 65.59 16.01 11.89
N PHE A 7 64.90 15.95 13.03
CA PHE A 7 63.46 16.16 13.28
C PHE A 7 63.18 17.47 14.08
N HIS A 8 61.92 17.92 14.02
CA HIS A 8 61.14 18.75 14.96
C HIS A 8 61.12 20.31 14.94
N VAL A 9 59.95 20.83 14.50
CA VAL A 9 58.97 21.74 15.16
C VAL A 9 59.45 23.10 15.72
N ILE A 10 58.84 24.20 15.25
CA ILE A 10 58.27 25.29 16.07
C ILE A 10 57.17 26.03 15.28
N LEU A 11 56.04 26.21 15.96
CA LEU A 11 54.81 26.96 15.65
C LEU A 11 55.09 28.48 15.57
N LEU A 12 54.30 29.26 14.81
CA LEU A 12 53.77 30.57 15.22
C LEU A 12 52.80 31.20 14.19
N PHE A 13 51.53 31.20 14.57
CA PHE A 13 50.43 32.15 14.34
C PHE A 13 50.52 33.23 13.24
N SER A 14 49.48 33.28 12.38
CA SER A 14 48.94 34.57 11.90
C SER A 14 47.41 34.53 11.86
N LEU A 15 46.81 35.59 12.40
CA LEU A 15 45.38 35.78 12.62
C LEU A 15 44.63 36.18 11.34
N SER A 16 43.40 35.70 11.29
CA SER A 16 42.27 36.03 10.43
C SER A 16 41.91 37.51 10.30
N PHE A 17 41.47 37.92 9.10
CA PHE A 17 40.40 38.92 8.91
C PHE A 17 39.47 38.50 7.76
N PHE A 18 38.17 38.52 8.07
CA PHE A 18 37.04 38.16 7.23
C PHE A 18 36.76 39.22 6.14
N THR A 19 36.42 38.77 4.93
CA THR A 19 35.53 39.51 4.02
C THR A 19 34.48 38.56 3.46
N ILE A 20 33.24 38.82 3.83
CA ILE A 20 32.03 38.07 3.44
C ILE A 20 31.63 38.51 2.02
N LEU A 21 31.65 37.59 1.06
CA LEU A 21 30.88 37.73 -0.18
C LEU A 21 29.51 37.09 0.07
N ALA A 22 28.49 37.93 0.16
CA ALA A 22 27.10 37.50 0.24
C ALA A 22 26.69 36.88 -1.11
N PHE A 23 26.64 35.55 -1.16
CA PHE A 23 25.85 34.85 -2.17
C PHE A 23 24.38 34.99 -1.78
N SER A 24 23.62 35.72 -2.59
CA SER A 24 22.17 35.71 -2.57
C SER A 24 21.68 34.31 -2.96
N TRP A 25 21.33 33.49 -1.98
CA TRP A 25 20.56 32.28 -2.20
C TRP A 25 19.13 32.71 -2.54
N GLN A 26 18.82 32.70 -3.83
CA GLN A 26 17.46 32.71 -4.30
C GLN A 26 16.82 31.41 -3.78
N TYR A 27 15.87 31.53 -2.86
CA TYR A 27 15.06 30.42 -2.37
C TYR A 27 14.23 29.92 -3.55
N ASP A 28 14.75 28.92 -4.26
CA ASP A 28 13.98 28.10 -5.18
C ASP A 28 12.95 27.29 -4.37
N GLU A 29 11.77 27.09 -4.95
CA GLU A 29 10.61 26.39 -4.39
C GLU A 29 10.97 25.14 -3.57
N ALA A 30 10.22 24.92 -2.47
CA ALA A 30 10.32 23.71 -1.67
C ALA A 30 10.09 22.47 -2.54
N LYS A 31 11.16 21.75 -2.88
CA LYS A 31 11.07 20.45 -3.54
C LYS A 31 10.43 19.46 -2.58
N ASN A 32 9.17 19.10 -2.82
CA ASN A 32 8.47 18.06 -2.07
C ASN A 32 9.03 16.68 -2.47
N PHE A 33 10.01 16.18 -1.70
CA PHE A 33 10.73 14.91 -1.93
C PHE A 33 9.90 13.64 -1.62
N GLU A 34 8.58 13.74 -1.51
CA GLU A 34 7.66 12.64 -1.19
C GLU A 34 7.50 11.69 -2.39
N GLY A 35 8.51 10.87 -2.63
CA GLY A 35 8.57 9.95 -3.76
C GLY A 35 8.79 10.63 -5.12
N SER A 36 8.85 11.97 -5.18
CA SER A 36 9.17 12.72 -6.39
C SER A 36 10.57 12.33 -6.89
N SER A 37 10.63 11.71 -8.06
CA SER A 37 11.88 11.40 -8.74
C SER A 37 11.68 11.59 -10.24
N ASP A 38 12.58 12.35 -10.87
CA ASP A 38 12.64 12.49 -12.33
C ASP A 38 12.97 11.15 -13.03
N LEU A 39 13.30 10.10 -12.26
CA LEU A 39 13.57 8.75 -12.73
C LEU A 39 12.31 7.87 -12.76
N VAL A 40 11.20 8.31 -12.18
CA VAL A 40 9.93 7.56 -12.24
C VAL A 40 9.29 7.81 -13.59
N ASN A 41 9.39 6.81 -14.47
CA ASN A 41 8.75 6.82 -15.77
C ASN A 41 7.54 5.87 -15.77
N LEU A 42 6.43 6.33 -15.20
CA LEU A 42 5.18 5.59 -15.19
C LEU A 42 4.50 5.69 -16.56
N GLU A 43 4.25 4.55 -17.20
CA GLU A 43 3.76 4.48 -18.56
C GLU A 43 2.48 3.65 -18.68
N TYR A 44 1.75 3.92 -19.77
CA TYR A 44 0.57 3.16 -20.16
C TYR A 44 0.90 2.17 -21.28
N HIS A 45 0.66 0.89 -21.01
CA HIS A 45 1.03 -0.27 -21.83
C HIS A 45 -0.16 -0.87 -22.60
N MET A 46 -1.19 -0.06 -22.86
CA MET A 46 -2.37 -0.39 -23.69
C MET A 46 -3.33 -1.45 -23.12
N GLY A 47 -3.15 -1.89 -21.88
CA GLY A 47 -4.07 -2.76 -21.16
C GLY A 47 -5.33 -2.06 -20.65
N PRO A 48 -6.37 -2.81 -20.23
CA PRO A 48 -7.57 -2.23 -19.67
C PRO A 48 -7.35 -1.70 -18.25
N VAL A 49 -8.22 -0.79 -17.80
CA VAL A 49 -8.39 -0.43 -16.39
C VAL A 49 -9.79 -0.84 -15.91
N LEU A 50 -10.03 -0.90 -14.60
CA LEU A 50 -11.37 -1.19 -14.06
C LEU A 50 -12.30 0.05 -14.11
N ALA A 51 -12.73 0.40 -15.33
CA ALA A 51 -13.57 1.57 -15.59
C ALA A 51 -15.07 1.37 -15.27
N SER A 52 -15.57 0.13 -15.32
CA SER A 52 -16.94 -0.21 -14.94
C SER A 52 -17.08 -0.35 -13.43
N SER A 53 -18.31 -0.21 -12.90
CA SER A 53 -18.60 -0.47 -11.47
C SER A 53 -18.04 -1.82 -11.03
N ILE A 54 -17.24 -1.87 -9.97
CA ILE A 54 -16.60 -3.09 -9.47
C ILE A 54 -17.54 -3.80 -8.52
N ASN A 55 -17.84 -5.07 -8.80
CA ASN A 55 -18.49 -5.99 -7.87
C ASN A 55 -17.41 -6.77 -7.13
N LEU A 56 -17.10 -6.33 -5.91
CA LEU A 56 -16.06 -6.91 -5.07
C LEU A 56 -16.61 -8.10 -4.29
N TYR A 57 -15.91 -9.24 -4.35
CA TYR A 57 -16.25 -10.46 -3.61
C TYR A 57 -15.12 -10.85 -2.66
N ILE A 58 -15.41 -10.97 -1.36
CA ILE A 58 -14.38 -11.32 -0.37
C ILE A 58 -14.38 -12.84 -0.16
N ILE A 59 -13.18 -13.42 -0.12
CA ILE A 59 -12.95 -14.80 0.31
C ILE A 59 -12.14 -14.77 1.61
N TRP A 60 -12.83 -15.02 2.72
CA TRP A 60 -12.21 -15.15 4.05
C TRP A 60 -11.63 -16.55 4.21
N TYR A 61 -10.33 -16.69 3.94
CA TYR A 61 -9.64 -17.97 4.04
C TYR A 61 -9.00 -18.16 5.41
N GLY A 62 -9.40 -19.22 6.12
CA GLY A 62 -8.97 -19.53 7.48
C GLY A 62 -9.88 -18.97 8.59
N ARG A 63 -9.37 -18.89 9.83
CA ARG A 63 -10.16 -18.50 11.00
C ARG A 63 -10.06 -17.00 11.26
N TRP A 64 -11.18 -16.32 11.11
CA TRP A 64 -11.25 -14.87 11.24
C TRP A 64 -11.92 -14.42 12.53
N ASN A 65 -11.34 -13.39 13.15
CA ASN A 65 -12.01 -12.64 14.21
C ASN A 65 -13.11 -11.75 13.59
N PRO A 66 -14.38 -11.84 14.07
CA PRO A 66 -15.46 -10.98 13.56
C PRO A 66 -15.17 -9.48 13.63
N SER A 67 -14.41 -9.01 14.63
CA SER A 67 -14.04 -7.59 14.72
C SER A 67 -13.09 -7.16 13.59
N HIS A 68 -12.13 -8.02 13.22
CA HIS A 68 -11.19 -7.75 12.13
C HIS A 68 -11.93 -7.69 10.79
N GLN A 69 -12.85 -8.65 10.56
CA GLN A 69 -13.71 -8.64 9.37
C GLN A 69 -14.58 -7.39 9.31
N SER A 70 -15.14 -6.95 10.45
CA SER A 70 -15.95 -5.73 10.53
C SER A 70 -15.14 -4.48 10.13
N THR A 71 -13.91 -4.34 10.63
CA THR A 71 -13.01 -3.23 10.25
C THR A 71 -12.72 -3.22 8.75
N ILE A 72 -12.39 -4.38 8.16
CA ILE A 72 -12.10 -4.49 6.72
C ILE A 72 -13.36 -4.19 5.89
N ARG A 73 -14.54 -4.69 6.28
CA ARG A 73 -15.80 -4.35 5.58
C ARG A 73 -16.06 -2.85 5.62
N ASP A 74 -15.94 -2.23 6.79
CA ASP A 74 -16.14 -0.79 6.92
C ASP A 74 -15.15 0.00 6.05
N PHE A 75 -13.88 -0.43 5.94
CA PHE A 75 -12.93 0.16 5.00
C PHE A 75 -13.41 0.05 3.54
N LEU A 76 -13.81 -1.14 3.11
CA LEU A 76 -14.30 -1.38 1.75
C LEU A 76 -15.57 -0.56 1.43
N TYR A 77 -16.50 -0.43 2.39
CA TYR A 77 -17.67 0.44 2.24
C TYR A 77 -17.30 1.93 2.12
N SER A 78 -16.14 2.35 2.65
CA SER A 78 -15.72 3.75 2.66
C SER A 78 -15.23 4.26 1.30
N PHE A 79 -15.00 3.40 0.31
CA PHE A 79 -14.67 3.82 -1.06
C PHE A 79 -15.84 4.52 -1.76
N SER A 80 -17.06 4.02 -1.54
CA SER A 80 -18.27 4.47 -2.24
C SER A 80 -19.25 5.23 -1.33
N SER A 81 -18.97 5.30 -0.03
CA SER A 81 -19.83 5.95 0.97
C SER A 81 -19.29 7.32 1.38
N PRO A 82 -20.16 8.32 1.63
CA PRO A 82 -19.72 9.61 2.17
C PRO A 82 -19.07 9.47 3.56
N ALA A 83 -17.96 10.17 3.77
CA ALA A 83 -17.31 10.34 5.06
C ALA A 83 -16.66 11.73 5.14
N THR A 84 -16.24 12.14 6.33
CA THR A 84 -15.59 13.43 6.56
C THR A 84 -14.27 13.52 5.78
N TYR A 85 -13.98 14.66 5.17
CA TYR A 85 -12.68 14.90 4.54
C TYR A 85 -11.54 14.93 5.58
N PRO A 86 -10.35 14.39 5.29
CA PRO A 86 -10.03 13.54 4.13
C PRO A 86 -10.64 12.14 4.29
N SER A 87 -11.30 11.61 3.26
CA SER A 87 -11.95 10.29 3.30
C SER A 87 -11.28 9.26 2.39
N VAL A 88 -11.61 7.98 2.57
CA VAL A 88 -11.17 6.90 1.65
C VAL A 88 -11.61 7.18 0.20
N ALA A 89 -12.82 7.73 0.01
CA ALA A 89 -13.29 8.16 -1.30
C ALA A 89 -12.44 9.31 -1.88
N ASP A 90 -11.97 10.25 -1.05
CA ASP A 90 -11.07 11.33 -1.50
C ASP A 90 -9.71 10.79 -1.92
N TRP A 91 -9.17 9.81 -1.18
CA TRP A 91 -7.94 9.11 -1.56
C TRP A 91 -8.07 8.38 -2.89
N TRP A 92 -9.21 7.71 -3.10
CA TRP A 92 -9.51 7.00 -4.35
C TRP A 92 -9.57 7.92 -5.56
N ARG A 93 -9.80 9.24 -5.39
CA ARG A 93 -9.79 10.20 -6.51
C ARG A 93 -8.45 10.24 -7.23
N THR A 94 -7.34 9.98 -6.54
CA THR A 94 -6.01 9.90 -7.19
C THR A 94 -5.91 8.67 -8.08
N VAL A 95 -6.40 7.51 -7.62
CA VAL A 95 -6.46 6.28 -8.42
C VAL A 95 -7.34 6.48 -9.66
N ARG A 96 -8.41 7.25 -9.55
CA ARG A 96 -9.29 7.57 -10.68
C ARG A 96 -8.65 8.45 -11.77
N LEU A 97 -7.44 8.97 -11.58
CA LEU A 97 -6.73 9.73 -12.62
C LEU A 97 -6.21 8.84 -13.76
N TYR A 98 -6.09 7.54 -13.52
CA TYR A 98 -5.61 6.56 -14.51
C TYR A 98 -6.74 6.15 -15.47
N THR A 99 -6.40 6.02 -16.76
CA THR A 99 -7.34 5.72 -17.85
C THR A 99 -6.85 4.59 -18.73
N ASP A 100 -7.75 3.90 -19.43
CA ASP A 100 -7.37 3.03 -20.54
C ASP A 100 -7.29 3.79 -21.88
N GLN A 101 -7.06 3.07 -22.98
CA GLN A 101 -6.97 3.58 -24.34
C GLN A 101 -8.27 4.24 -24.84
N THR A 102 -9.42 3.96 -24.21
CA THR A 102 -10.70 4.61 -24.52
C THR A 102 -10.82 5.99 -23.85
N GLY A 103 -9.89 6.34 -22.96
CA GLY A 103 -9.97 7.52 -22.11
C GLY A 103 -10.89 7.34 -20.90
N SER A 104 -11.37 6.12 -20.66
CA SER A 104 -12.24 5.83 -19.50
C SER A 104 -11.40 5.76 -18.24
N ASN A 105 -11.76 6.56 -17.24
CA ASN A 105 -11.14 6.54 -15.92
C ASN A 105 -11.54 5.30 -15.12
N ILE A 106 -10.70 4.90 -14.17
CA ILE A 106 -11.08 3.94 -13.13
C ILE A 106 -12.35 4.42 -12.41
N THR A 107 -13.25 3.47 -12.13
CA THR A 107 -14.55 3.75 -11.52
C THR A 107 -14.43 4.34 -10.11
N ASN A 108 -15.42 5.14 -9.70
CA ASN A 108 -15.62 5.48 -8.29
C ASN A 108 -16.56 4.51 -7.54
N ASN A 109 -17.07 3.49 -8.22
CA ASN A 109 -18.10 2.63 -7.67
C ASN A 109 -17.55 1.23 -7.39
N ILE A 110 -17.27 0.98 -6.12
CA ILE A 110 -16.87 -0.34 -5.60
C ILE A 110 -17.99 -0.84 -4.67
N ASN A 111 -18.59 -1.99 -5.02
CA ASN A 111 -19.69 -2.60 -4.29
C ASN A 111 -19.26 -3.95 -3.71
N LEU A 112 -19.29 -4.07 -2.38
CA LEU A 112 -19.18 -5.37 -1.73
C LEU A 112 -20.42 -6.22 -2.07
N SER A 113 -20.23 -7.19 -2.96
CA SER A 113 -21.31 -7.92 -3.66
C SER A 113 -21.49 -9.35 -3.17
N GLY A 114 -20.58 -9.86 -2.35
CA GLY A 114 -20.70 -11.17 -1.74
C GLY A 114 -19.47 -11.55 -0.92
N GLU A 115 -19.65 -12.52 -0.04
CA GLU A 115 -18.58 -13.03 0.83
C GLU A 115 -18.63 -14.56 0.89
N PHE A 116 -17.45 -15.18 0.92
CA PHE A 116 -17.26 -16.61 1.11
C PHE A 116 -16.36 -16.86 2.32
N TYR A 117 -16.66 -17.91 3.09
CA TYR A 117 -15.95 -18.23 4.33
C TYR A 117 -15.36 -19.64 4.26
N ASP A 118 -14.04 -19.72 4.18
CA ASP A 118 -13.29 -20.97 4.13
C ASP A 118 -12.54 -21.23 5.45
N PHE A 119 -13.30 -21.37 6.54
CA PHE A 119 -12.75 -21.69 7.86
C PHE A 119 -12.23 -23.14 7.98
N LYS A 120 -12.46 -23.96 6.95
CA LYS A 120 -12.04 -25.36 6.85
C LYS A 120 -10.69 -25.53 6.16
N TYR A 121 -10.12 -24.47 5.60
CA TYR A 121 -8.85 -24.51 4.88
C TYR A 121 -8.91 -25.49 3.70
N SER A 122 -9.81 -25.27 2.74
CA SER A 122 -10.02 -26.19 1.59
C SER A 122 -8.73 -26.60 0.84
N HIS A 123 -7.70 -25.76 0.89
CA HIS A 123 -6.38 -25.99 0.28
C HIS A 123 -5.24 -26.05 1.33
N GLY A 124 -5.56 -26.33 2.59
CA GLY A 124 -4.60 -26.40 3.69
C GLY A 124 -4.16 -25.03 4.23
N ARG A 125 -3.26 -25.04 5.21
CA ARG A 125 -2.74 -23.84 5.88
C ARG A 125 -1.50 -23.24 5.25
N TYR A 126 -0.94 -23.90 4.23
CA TYR A 126 0.24 -23.47 3.50
C TYR A 126 -0.15 -23.30 2.04
N LEU A 127 -0.17 -22.05 1.57
CA LEU A 127 -0.58 -21.70 0.22
C LEU A 127 0.60 -21.17 -0.59
N SER A 128 0.54 -21.36 -1.90
CA SER A 128 1.41 -20.67 -2.87
C SER A 128 0.62 -19.60 -3.61
N ARG A 129 1.29 -18.79 -4.44
CA ARG A 129 0.59 -17.87 -5.36
C ARG A 129 -0.42 -18.61 -6.25
N LEU A 130 -0.05 -19.80 -6.75
CA LEU A 130 -0.95 -20.63 -7.58
C LEU A 130 -2.16 -21.13 -6.80
N SER A 131 -2.03 -21.35 -5.49
CA SER A 131 -3.13 -21.80 -4.65
C SER A 131 -4.28 -20.79 -4.59
N MET A 132 -4.04 -19.49 -4.82
CA MET A 132 -5.10 -18.46 -4.82
C MET A 132 -6.18 -18.73 -5.87
N GLN A 133 -5.78 -19.19 -7.06
CA GLN A 133 -6.73 -19.52 -8.11
C GLN A 133 -7.57 -20.75 -7.75
N SER A 134 -6.99 -21.73 -7.05
CA SER A 134 -7.73 -22.88 -6.51
C SER A 134 -8.70 -22.47 -5.41
N VAL A 135 -8.30 -21.54 -4.53
CA VAL A 135 -9.18 -20.95 -3.49
C VAL A 135 -10.37 -20.22 -4.14
N ILE A 136 -10.13 -19.41 -5.17
CA ILE A 136 -11.21 -18.77 -5.95
C ILE A 136 -12.10 -19.85 -6.59
N LYS A 137 -11.50 -20.87 -7.23
CA LYS A 137 -12.25 -21.97 -7.85
C LYS A 137 -13.17 -22.66 -6.85
N ASN A 138 -12.69 -22.98 -5.66
CA ASN A 138 -13.51 -23.55 -4.59
C ASN A 138 -14.66 -22.60 -4.21
N ALA A 139 -14.37 -21.32 -3.96
CA ALA A 139 -15.34 -20.33 -3.55
C ALA A 139 -16.48 -20.09 -4.57
N VAL A 140 -16.23 -20.29 -5.87
CA VAL A 140 -17.24 -20.12 -6.93
C VAL A 140 -17.93 -21.42 -7.37
N THR A 141 -17.53 -22.58 -6.84
CA THR A 141 -18.10 -23.88 -7.25
C THR A 141 -18.76 -24.67 -6.12
N VAL A 142 -18.38 -24.42 -4.85
CA VAL A 142 -18.94 -25.17 -3.74
C VAL A 142 -20.42 -24.84 -3.55
N TYR A 143 -21.22 -25.84 -3.19
CA TYR A 143 -22.66 -25.67 -2.95
C TYR A 143 -23.05 -26.27 -1.60
N PRO A 144 -23.91 -25.60 -0.81
CA PRO A 144 -24.46 -24.26 -1.03
C PRO A 144 -23.46 -23.13 -0.70
N GLY A 145 -23.76 -21.91 -1.15
CA GLY A 145 -23.03 -20.70 -0.74
C GLY A 145 -21.85 -20.28 -1.62
N SER A 146 -21.80 -20.74 -2.88
CA SER A 146 -20.81 -20.25 -3.85
C SER A 146 -21.01 -18.77 -4.15
N LEU A 147 -19.90 -18.08 -4.38
CA LEU A 147 -19.89 -16.78 -5.02
C LEU A 147 -20.22 -16.93 -6.51
N PRO A 148 -20.86 -15.93 -7.15
CA PRO A 148 -20.99 -15.92 -8.59
C PRO A 148 -19.61 -15.86 -9.24
N LEU A 149 -19.42 -16.49 -10.39
CA LEU A 149 -18.25 -16.32 -11.25
C LEU A 149 -18.50 -15.17 -12.24
N ASN A 150 -18.27 -13.95 -11.78
CA ASN A 150 -18.60 -12.72 -12.49
C ASN A 150 -17.41 -12.22 -13.33
N TYR A 151 -17.40 -12.54 -14.61
CA TYR A 151 -16.34 -12.18 -15.55
C TYR A 151 -16.49 -10.79 -16.19
N HIS A 152 -17.59 -10.08 -15.94
CA HIS A 152 -17.82 -8.75 -16.52
C HIS A 152 -17.22 -7.63 -15.69
N ASN A 153 -17.45 -7.68 -14.38
CA ASN A 153 -17.03 -6.62 -13.46
C ASN A 153 -16.73 -7.15 -12.04
N GLY A 154 -16.47 -8.46 -11.92
CA GLY A 154 -16.09 -9.07 -10.66
C GLY A 154 -14.62 -8.87 -10.33
N LEU A 155 -14.35 -8.56 -9.06
CA LEU A 155 -13.00 -8.56 -8.48
C LEU A 155 -13.03 -9.42 -7.22
N TYR A 156 -12.11 -10.39 -7.11
CA TYR A 156 -12.07 -11.31 -5.97
C TYR A 156 -10.94 -10.93 -5.02
N LEU A 157 -11.28 -10.75 -3.74
CA LEU A 157 -10.33 -10.38 -2.69
C LEU A 157 -10.15 -11.57 -1.75
N ILE A 158 -9.01 -12.26 -1.84
CA ILE A 158 -8.66 -13.34 -0.93
C ILE A 158 -7.95 -12.75 0.29
N LEU A 159 -8.53 -12.94 1.46
CA LEU A 159 -7.96 -12.48 2.72
C LEU A 159 -7.65 -13.71 3.58
N THR A 160 -6.36 -13.97 3.82
CA THR A 160 -5.94 -15.10 4.66
C THR A 160 -5.77 -14.66 6.11
N SER A 161 -6.33 -15.44 7.05
CA SER A 161 -6.17 -15.21 8.49
C SER A 161 -4.73 -15.34 8.96
N ASP A 162 -4.47 -14.93 10.19
CA ASP A 162 -3.15 -14.90 10.82
C ASP A 162 -2.52 -16.30 10.98
N ASP A 163 -3.32 -17.35 10.96
CA ASP A 163 -2.92 -18.75 11.10
C ASP A 163 -2.73 -19.50 9.77
N VAL A 164 -2.64 -18.77 8.64
CA VAL A 164 -2.36 -19.27 7.30
C VAL A 164 -1.03 -18.72 6.79
N GLN A 165 -0.17 -19.61 6.31
CA GLN A 165 1.11 -19.26 5.71
C GLN A 165 0.97 -19.22 4.19
N VAL A 166 1.48 -18.17 3.57
CA VAL A 166 1.55 -18.05 2.11
C VAL A 166 3.01 -17.87 1.71
N GLN A 167 3.42 -18.54 0.63
CA GLN A 167 4.75 -18.41 0.08
C GLN A 167 5.10 -16.93 -0.16
N ASP A 168 6.32 -16.54 0.25
CA ASP A 168 6.90 -15.20 0.14
C ASP A 168 6.20 -14.08 0.95
N PHE A 169 5.10 -14.39 1.64
CA PHE A 169 4.53 -13.51 2.65
C PHE A 169 5.57 -13.22 3.73
N CYS A 170 5.58 -11.97 4.23
CA CYS A 170 6.53 -11.55 5.26
C CYS A 170 8.02 -11.59 4.86
N ARG A 171 8.31 -11.72 3.57
CA ARG A 171 9.69 -11.71 3.03
C ARG A 171 9.81 -10.78 1.86
N ALA A 172 8.97 -10.98 0.84
CA ALA A 172 8.97 -10.18 -0.37
C ALA A 172 7.71 -9.32 -0.48
N VAL A 173 6.57 -9.82 0.00
CA VAL A 173 5.27 -9.17 -0.21
C VAL A 173 4.36 -9.26 1.01
N CYS A 174 3.42 -8.32 1.10
CA CYS A 174 2.32 -8.32 2.08
C CYS A 174 0.96 -8.67 1.45
N GLY A 175 0.87 -8.51 0.13
CA GLY A 175 -0.24 -8.85 -0.74
C GLY A 175 0.26 -8.99 -2.18
N PHE A 176 -0.64 -9.31 -3.09
CA PHE A 176 -0.42 -9.11 -4.52
C PHE A 176 -1.77 -9.16 -5.25
N HIS A 177 -1.83 -8.55 -6.42
CA HIS A 177 -2.90 -8.80 -7.38
C HIS A 177 -2.42 -9.61 -8.58
N TYR A 178 -3.37 -10.25 -9.26
CA TYR A 178 -3.16 -10.95 -10.52
C TYR A 178 -4.53 -11.23 -11.18
N PHE A 179 -4.55 -12.06 -12.23
CA PHE A 179 -5.78 -12.53 -12.85
C PHE A 179 -5.84 -14.06 -12.91
N THR A 180 -7.05 -14.62 -12.91
CA THR A 180 -7.24 -16.07 -13.00
C THR A 180 -6.97 -16.58 -14.41
N PHE A 181 -6.50 -17.81 -14.50
CA PHE A 181 -6.37 -18.52 -15.77
C PHE A 181 -7.68 -19.24 -16.10
N PRO A 182 -8.18 -19.13 -17.34
CA PRO A 182 -9.38 -19.87 -17.77
C PRO A 182 -9.24 -21.38 -17.60
N SER A 183 -8.02 -21.92 -17.71
CA SER A 183 -7.73 -23.34 -17.49
C SER A 183 -7.91 -23.81 -16.05
N ILE A 184 -7.93 -22.91 -15.06
CA ILE A 184 -8.10 -23.22 -13.64
C ILE A 184 -9.51 -22.84 -13.18
N VAL A 185 -9.89 -21.57 -13.38
CA VAL A 185 -11.14 -21.04 -12.81
C VAL A 185 -12.31 -21.18 -13.79
N GLY A 186 -12.04 -21.19 -15.09
CA GLY A 186 -13.03 -21.25 -16.18
C GLY A 186 -13.13 -19.93 -16.96
N VAL A 187 -12.72 -18.82 -16.36
CA VAL A 187 -12.67 -17.48 -16.95
C VAL A 187 -11.45 -16.72 -16.44
N THR A 188 -11.09 -15.63 -17.11
CA THR A 188 -10.14 -14.64 -16.60
C THR A 188 -10.90 -13.57 -15.82
N VAL A 189 -10.58 -13.45 -14.52
CA VAL A 189 -11.05 -12.38 -13.65
C VAL A 189 -9.87 -11.84 -12.84
N PRO A 190 -9.81 -10.53 -12.57
CA PRO A 190 -8.83 -9.98 -11.67
C PRO A 190 -9.10 -10.43 -10.24
N TYR A 191 -8.05 -10.56 -9.45
CA TYR A 191 -8.11 -10.84 -8.03
C TYR A 191 -6.93 -10.21 -7.29
N ALA A 192 -7.09 -10.02 -5.98
CA ALA A 192 -6.02 -9.65 -5.08
C ALA A 192 -6.00 -10.58 -3.87
N TRP A 193 -4.81 -10.89 -3.36
CA TRP A 193 -4.59 -11.60 -2.11
C TRP A 193 -3.87 -10.70 -1.11
N ILE A 194 -4.31 -10.71 0.14
CA ILE A 194 -3.64 -10.02 1.25
C ILE A 194 -3.53 -10.97 2.46
N GLY A 195 -2.35 -11.00 3.07
CA GLY A 195 -2.07 -11.79 4.27
C GLY A 195 -2.20 -10.99 5.57
N HIS A 196 -2.77 -11.62 6.62
CA HIS A 196 -2.80 -11.04 7.95
C HIS A 196 -1.46 -11.23 8.68
N SER A 197 -0.71 -10.15 8.86
CA SER A 197 0.68 -10.21 9.34
C SER A 197 0.84 -10.30 10.86
N GLY A 198 -0.23 -10.06 11.62
CA GLY A 198 -0.19 -9.88 13.08
C GLY A 198 0.61 -10.94 13.88
N SER A 199 0.50 -12.21 13.51
CA SER A 199 1.18 -13.33 14.20
C SER A 199 2.53 -13.72 13.56
N GLN A 200 2.80 -13.30 12.31
CA GLN A 200 3.93 -13.79 11.52
C GLN A 200 5.02 -12.72 11.36
N CYS A 201 4.64 -11.50 10.97
CA CYS A 201 5.59 -10.42 10.65
C CYS A 201 4.99 -9.01 10.79
N PRO A 202 4.39 -8.66 11.94
CA PRO A 202 3.72 -7.38 12.07
C PRO A 202 4.67 -6.19 11.76
N GLY A 203 5.95 -6.29 12.11
CA GLY A 203 6.94 -5.25 11.78
C GLY A 203 7.20 -4.99 10.29
N MET A 204 6.84 -5.90 9.39
CA MET A 204 7.02 -5.72 7.94
C MET A 204 5.75 -5.24 7.26
N CYS A 205 4.61 -5.89 7.54
CA CYS A 205 3.36 -5.69 6.83
C CYS A 205 2.28 -4.96 7.64
N ALA A 206 2.61 -4.51 8.86
CA ALA A 206 1.77 -3.65 9.68
C ALA A 206 2.51 -2.40 10.14
N PHE A 207 3.51 -1.95 9.37
CA PHE A 207 4.08 -0.62 9.55
C PHE A 207 2.99 0.45 9.33
N PRO A 208 2.92 1.53 10.14
CA PRO A 208 3.78 1.89 11.28
C PRO A 208 3.27 1.40 12.65
N PHE A 209 2.29 0.49 12.67
CA PHE A 209 1.67 -0.06 13.89
C PHE A 209 2.48 -1.14 14.58
N ALA A 210 3.51 -1.62 13.91
CA ALA A 210 4.51 -2.52 14.45
C ALA A 210 5.88 -2.23 13.83
N TRP A 211 6.92 -2.60 14.56
CA TRP A 211 8.31 -2.41 14.16
C TRP A 211 9.09 -3.72 14.32
N PRO A 212 9.95 -4.12 13.37
CA PRO A 212 10.66 -5.38 13.46
C PRO A 212 11.59 -5.41 14.69
N ALA A 213 11.40 -6.39 15.57
CA ALA A 213 12.24 -6.57 16.76
C ALA A 213 13.73 -6.78 16.41
N TYR A 214 14.02 -7.37 15.25
CA TYR A 214 15.37 -7.64 14.74
C TYR A 214 15.98 -6.50 13.92
N SER A 215 15.29 -5.35 13.81
CA SER A 215 15.78 -4.19 13.03
C SER A 215 17.11 -3.62 13.55
N GLY A 216 17.46 -3.88 14.82
CA GLY A 216 18.63 -3.29 15.48
C GLY A 216 18.58 -1.77 15.58
N ARG A 217 17.42 -1.16 15.26
CA ARG A 217 17.18 0.28 15.25
C ARG A 217 15.90 0.58 16.04
N PRO A 218 15.84 1.69 16.80
CA PRO A 218 14.60 2.11 17.42
C PRO A 218 13.54 2.35 16.32
N PRO A 219 12.24 2.19 16.64
CA PRO A 219 11.17 2.52 15.72
C PRO A 219 11.30 3.97 15.24
N PRO A 220 11.04 4.25 13.96
CA PRO A 220 11.21 5.56 13.38
C PRO A 220 10.32 6.55 14.12
N SER A 221 10.86 7.75 14.29
CA SER A 221 10.20 8.73 15.11
C SER A 221 8.91 9.17 14.47
N THR A 222 7.78 8.83 15.09
CA THR A 222 6.48 9.33 14.64
C THR A 222 6.23 10.77 15.14
N ASN A 223 7.00 11.25 16.14
CA ASN A 223 6.77 12.53 16.85
C ASN A 223 7.98 13.08 17.65
N GLY A 224 9.22 12.96 17.18
CA GLY A 224 10.41 13.37 17.96
C GLY A 224 10.77 12.44 19.14
N GLY A 225 10.11 11.28 19.28
CA GLY A 225 10.45 10.18 20.20
C GLY A 225 10.48 8.81 19.50
N ASN A 226 10.89 7.75 20.22
CA ASN A 226 11.07 6.38 19.70
C ASN A 226 9.84 5.48 19.94
N ASN A 227 8.62 5.94 19.59
CA ASN A 227 7.39 5.19 19.88
C ASN A 227 6.69 4.72 18.59
N ILE A 228 6.30 3.44 18.59
CA ILE A 228 5.46 2.79 17.56
C ILE A 228 4.08 3.48 17.53
N MET A 229 3.52 3.67 16.34
CA MET A 229 2.19 4.25 16.20
C MET A 229 1.12 3.27 16.68
N SER A 230 0.12 3.74 17.42
CA SER A 230 -1.00 2.89 17.81
C SER A 230 -1.99 2.69 16.66
N ALA A 231 -2.55 1.49 16.57
CA ALA A 231 -3.48 1.07 15.52
C ALA A 231 -4.88 1.68 15.75
N PRO A 232 -5.42 2.49 14.82
CA PRO A 232 -6.66 3.24 15.05
C PRO A 232 -7.91 2.39 15.20
N ASN A 233 -7.88 1.12 14.79
CA ASN A 233 -8.98 0.16 14.95
C ASN A 233 -8.66 -0.96 15.95
N GLY A 234 -7.59 -0.81 16.73
CA GLY A 234 -7.26 -1.64 17.89
C GLY A 234 -6.50 -2.93 17.60
N ASP A 235 -6.25 -3.27 16.33
CA ASP A 235 -5.44 -4.44 15.96
C ASP A 235 -4.42 -4.05 14.87
N ALA A 236 -3.13 -4.14 15.20
CA ALA A 236 -2.06 -3.74 14.29
C ALA A 236 -2.04 -4.58 13.00
N GLY A 237 -2.33 -5.88 13.09
CA GLY A 237 -2.35 -6.77 11.91
C GLY A 237 -3.43 -6.36 10.91
N THR A 238 -4.65 -6.12 11.40
CA THR A 238 -5.80 -5.68 10.60
C THR A 238 -5.61 -4.27 10.06
N ASP A 239 -5.15 -3.32 10.89
CA ASP A 239 -4.88 -1.95 10.43
C ASP A 239 -3.74 -1.91 9.40
N GLY A 240 -2.74 -2.79 9.53
CA GLY A 240 -1.73 -3.03 8.51
C GLY A 240 -2.33 -3.54 7.20
N MET A 241 -3.21 -4.54 7.29
CA MET A 241 -3.93 -5.06 6.13
C MET A 241 -4.76 -4.00 5.42
N ILE A 242 -5.32 -3.00 6.11
CA ILE A 242 -6.08 -1.93 5.46
C ILE A 242 -5.24 -1.19 4.41
N SER A 243 -4.00 -0.81 4.75
CA SER A 243 -3.11 -0.14 3.79
C SER A 243 -2.74 -1.06 2.63
N VAL A 244 -2.53 -2.36 2.89
CA VAL A 244 -2.22 -3.34 1.83
C VAL A 244 -3.42 -3.59 0.93
N ILE A 245 -4.64 -3.70 1.48
CA ILE A 245 -5.87 -3.82 0.68
C ILE A 245 -6.03 -2.59 -0.21
N ALA A 246 -5.80 -1.39 0.30
CA ALA A 246 -5.86 -0.16 -0.50
C ALA A 246 -4.84 -0.18 -1.65
N HIS A 247 -3.60 -0.56 -1.34
CA HIS A 247 -2.51 -0.73 -2.29
C HIS A 247 -2.91 -1.69 -3.43
N GLU A 248 -3.28 -2.92 -3.09
CA GLU A 248 -3.63 -3.94 -4.09
C GLU A 248 -4.90 -3.58 -4.88
N LEU A 249 -5.87 -2.90 -4.25
CA LEU A 249 -7.06 -2.42 -4.96
C LEU A 249 -6.73 -1.30 -5.94
N ALA A 250 -5.82 -0.40 -5.61
CA ALA A 250 -5.38 0.65 -6.52
C ALA A 250 -4.69 0.04 -7.74
N GLU A 251 -3.75 -0.87 -7.49
CA GLU A 251 -2.96 -1.52 -8.52
C GLU A 251 -3.78 -2.45 -9.41
N VAL A 252 -4.62 -3.33 -8.86
CA VAL A 252 -5.51 -4.16 -9.69
C VAL A 252 -6.52 -3.33 -10.49
N SER A 253 -6.85 -2.12 -10.03
CA SER A 253 -7.75 -1.23 -10.76
C SER A 253 -7.05 -0.52 -11.93
N SER A 254 -5.78 -0.16 -11.77
CA SER A 254 -4.96 0.44 -12.83
C SER A 254 -4.29 -0.59 -13.74
N ASN A 255 -4.13 -1.83 -13.29
CA ASN A 255 -3.40 -2.87 -13.99
C ASN A 255 -4.00 -4.29 -13.85
N PRO A 256 -5.31 -4.50 -14.08
CA PRO A 256 -6.01 -5.76 -13.80
C PRO A 256 -5.44 -6.99 -14.53
N LEU A 257 -4.80 -6.80 -15.68
CA LEU A 257 -4.23 -7.87 -16.51
C LEU A 257 -2.70 -7.79 -16.62
N VAL A 258 -2.04 -6.98 -15.77
CA VAL A 258 -0.58 -6.81 -15.73
C VAL A 258 -0.01 -6.31 -17.08
N ASN A 259 -0.73 -5.41 -17.75
CA ASN A 259 -0.37 -4.83 -19.04
C ASN A 259 -0.90 -3.40 -19.28
N ALA A 260 -1.25 -2.64 -18.24
CA ALA A 260 -1.82 -1.30 -18.33
C ALA A 260 -0.91 -0.22 -17.71
N TRP A 261 -0.91 0.02 -16.41
CA TRP A 261 -0.10 1.11 -15.82
C TRP A 261 1.02 0.58 -14.93
N TYR A 262 2.26 0.77 -15.35
CA TYR A 262 3.46 0.48 -14.56
C TYR A 262 4.68 1.22 -15.09
N ALA A 263 5.72 1.33 -14.27
CA ALA A 263 6.93 2.05 -14.63
C ALA A 263 7.90 1.18 -15.45
N GLY A 264 8.45 1.75 -16.51
CA GLY A 264 9.37 1.08 -17.44
C GLY A 264 8.70 0.12 -18.43
N ASP A 265 9.52 -0.53 -19.25
CA ASP A 265 9.07 -1.38 -20.37
C ASP A 265 8.94 -2.88 -20.01
N ASP A 266 9.48 -3.31 -18.87
CA ASP A 266 9.55 -4.73 -18.48
C ASP A 266 8.32 -5.15 -17.64
N PRO A 267 7.40 -5.96 -18.20
CA PRO A 267 6.23 -6.42 -17.47
C PRO A 267 6.53 -7.54 -16.46
N SER A 268 7.78 -8.02 -16.35
CA SER A 268 8.12 -9.16 -15.47
C SER A 268 8.23 -8.79 -14.00
N ALA A 269 8.48 -7.51 -13.70
CA ALA A 269 8.52 -6.95 -12.35
C ALA A 269 8.04 -5.47 -12.38
N PRO A 270 6.76 -5.24 -12.74
CA PRO A 270 6.24 -3.89 -12.90
C PRO A 270 6.27 -3.17 -11.55
N THR A 271 6.84 -1.96 -11.52
CA THR A 271 6.66 -1.05 -10.39
C THR A 271 5.41 -0.22 -10.66
N GLU A 272 4.37 -0.43 -9.87
CA GLU A 272 3.04 0.13 -10.11
C GLU A 272 2.74 1.40 -9.30
N ILE A 273 1.50 1.87 -9.41
CA ILE A 273 1.10 3.19 -8.91
C ILE A 273 1.16 3.30 -7.38
N ALA A 274 1.03 2.20 -6.65
CA ALA A 274 1.12 2.18 -5.19
C ALA A 274 2.53 1.79 -4.72
N ASP A 275 3.24 0.93 -5.44
CA ASP A 275 4.67 0.63 -5.21
C ASP A 275 5.54 1.87 -5.09
N LEU A 276 5.32 2.86 -5.96
CA LEU A 276 6.07 4.12 -5.97
C LEU A 276 5.97 4.93 -4.66
N CYS A 277 4.97 4.62 -3.84
CA CYS A 277 4.61 5.41 -2.66
C CYS A 277 4.59 4.59 -1.37
N LEU A 278 5.22 3.41 -1.39
CA LEU A 278 5.37 2.57 -0.20
C LEU A 278 5.93 3.37 0.98
N GLY A 279 5.21 3.33 2.09
CA GLY A 279 5.62 3.97 3.34
C GLY A 279 5.38 5.49 3.42
N VAL A 280 4.78 6.12 2.40
CA VAL A 280 4.41 7.56 2.43
C VAL A 280 2.94 7.68 2.83
N TYR A 281 2.63 8.26 3.99
CA TYR A 281 1.24 8.42 4.48
C TYR A 281 0.83 9.89 4.66
N GLY A 282 1.77 10.82 4.53
CA GLY A 282 1.57 12.24 4.80
C GLY A 282 2.71 13.09 4.27
N THR A 283 2.51 14.40 4.30
CA THR A 283 3.52 15.39 3.88
C THR A 283 4.82 15.19 4.68
N GLY A 284 5.96 15.19 4.00
CA GLY A 284 7.29 14.88 4.55
C GLY A 284 7.56 13.38 4.75
N GLY A 285 6.64 12.49 4.36
CA GLY A 285 6.78 11.03 4.47
C GLY A 285 7.80 10.42 3.49
N GLY A 286 8.25 9.21 3.80
CA GLY A 286 9.24 8.46 3.03
C GLY A 286 10.45 8.03 3.86
N GLY A 287 11.23 7.05 3.37
CA GLY A 287 12.45 6.58 4.05
C GLY A 287 12.23 6.00 5.45
N GLY A 288 11.02 5.50 5.74
CA GLY A 288 10.60 5.01 7.05
C GLY A 288 9.94 6.07 7.96
N TYR A 289 9.83 7.32 7.53
CA TYR A 289 9.02 8.33 8.20
C TYR A 289 7.59 8.34 7.63
N VAL A 290 6.60 8.35 8.51
CA VAL A 290 5.18 8.25 8.12
C VAL A 290 4.66 9.52 7.44
N GLY A 291 5.28 10.67 7.69
CA GLY A 291 4.78 11.98 7.27
C GLY A 291 3.86 12.61 8.31
N VAL A 292 3.38 13.82 8.04
CA VAL A 292 2.39 14.50 8.87
C VAL A 292 1.02 13.84 8.68
N VAL A 293 0.48 13.27 9.76
CA VAL A 293 -0.82 12.59 9.80
C VAL A 293 -1.63 13.09 11.00
N ASP A 294 -2.95 12.98 10.90
CA ASP A 294 -3.87 13.38 11.97
C ASP A 294 -3.82 12.39 13.14
N LYS A 295 -4.34 12.83 14.29
CA LYS A 295 -4.48 12.00 15.50
C LYS A 295 -5.91 11.99 16.00
N ASP A 296 -6.37 10.84 16.43
CA ASP A 296 -7.66 10.72 17.10
C ASP A 296 -7.57 11.12 18.58
N SER A 297 -8.70 11.05 19.30
CA SER A 297 -8.77 11.40 20.73
C SER A 297 -7.91 10.52 21.63
N TRP A 298 -7.50 9.34 21.16
CA TRP A 298 -6.62 8.41 21.88
C TRP A 298 -5.16 8.54 21.44
N GLY A 299 -4.87 9.42 20.48
CA GLY A 299 -3.54 9.65 19.94
C GLY A 299 -3.12 8.68 18.83
N ASN A 300 -4.03 7.84 18.31
CA ASN A 300 -3.73 6.96 17.18
C ASN A 300 -3.61 7.80 15.91
N GLY A 301 -2.60 7.51 15.09
CA GLY A 301 -2.38 8.20 13.83
C GLY A 301 -3.29 7.70 12.72
N TYR A 302 -3.82 8.61 11.90
CA TYR A 302 -4.64 8.28 10.73
C TYR A 302 -4.50 9.37 9.67
N ASN A 303 -4.83 9.05 8.42
CA ASN A 303 -4.88 10.04 7.34
C ASN A 303 -6.19 10.01 6.56
N LEU A 304 -7.08 9.03 6.82
CA LEU A 304 -8.37 8.91 6.16
C LEU A 304 -9.48 8.60 7.17
N ASN A 305 -10.63 9.22 6.95
CA ASN A 305 -11.88 8.91 7.62
C ASN A 305 -12.69 7.90 6.80
N GLY A 306 -13.32 6.97 7.50
CA GLY A 306 -14.24 5.99 6.94
C GLY A 306 -15.66 6.09 7.47
N VAL A 307 -16.49 5.17 7.03
CA VAL A 307 -17.85 4.99 7.54
C VAL A 307 -17.84 4.63 9.03
N LYS A 308 -18.95 4.89 9.72
CA LYS A 308 -19.16 4.54 11.15
C LYS A 308 -18.07 5.09 12.09
N GLY A 309 -17.44 6.21 11.72
CA GLY A 309 -16.41 6.86 12.52
C GLY A 309 -15.06 6.14 12.51
N ARG A 310 -14.87 5.13 11.66
CA ARG A 310 -13.60 4.44 11.48
C ARG A 310 -12.51 5.41 11.01
N LYS A 311 -11.30 5.19 11.48
CA LYS A 311 -10.10 5.94 11.11
C LYS A 311 -9.13 4.96 10.47
N PHE A 312 -8.49 5.36 9.37
CA PHE A 312 -7.59 4.51 8.62
C PHE A 312 -6.30 5.26 8.32
N LEU A 313 -5.20 4.51 8.28
CA LEU A 313 -3.92 4.98 7.78
C LEU A 313 -3.58 4.20 6.53
N VAL A 314 -3.56 4.88 5.39
CA VAL A 314 -3.36 4.27 4.08
C VAL A 314 -2.25 5.00 3.37
N GLN A 315 -1.31 4.26 2.79
CA GLN A 315 -0.24 4.86 2.00
C GLN A 315 -0.80 5.72 0.86
N TRP A 316 -0.05 6.71 0.42
CA TRP A 316 -0.36 7.48 -0.77
C TRP A 316 -0.17 6.62 -2.03
N VAL A 317 -0.68 7.14 -3.14
CA VAL A 317 -0.50 6.58 -4.48
C VAL A 317 0.13 7.64 -5.38
N TRP A 318 0.83 7.20 -6.42
CA TRP A 318 1.42 8.10 -7.39
C TRP A 318 0.33 8.90 -8.08
N ASN A 319 0.44 10.23 -8.05
CA ASN A 319 -0.45 11.11 -8.78
C ASN A 319 0.20 11.47 -10.12
N PRO A 320 -0.36 11.02 -11.26
CA PRO A 320 0.28 11.20 -12.57
C PRO A 320 0.27 12.67 -13.03
N VAL A 321 -0.61 13.50 -12.47
CA VAL A 321 -0.69 14.94 -12.78
C VAL A 321 0.35 15.72 -11.97
N LYS A 322 0.47 15.43 -10.67
CA LYS A 322 1.43 16.08 -9.77
C LYS A 322 2.84 15.49 -9.88
N ARG A 323 2.99 14.30 -10.48
CA ARG A 323 4.26 13.55 -10.59
C ARG A 323 4.97 13.35 -9.25
N ARG A 324 4.18 12.98 -8.23
CA ARG A 324 4.66 12.63 -6.88
C ARG A 324 3.62 11.77 -6.16
N CYS A 325 4.01 11.19 -5.04
CA CYS A 325 3.05 10.57 -4.14
C CYS A 325 2.08 11.62 -3.58
N PHE A 326 0.79 11.29 -3.55
CA PHE A 326 -0.22 12.21 -3.08
C PHE A 326 -1.34 11.49 -2.34
N GLY A 327 -1.82 12.12 -1.28
CA GLY A 327 -3.07 11.79 -0.62
C GLY A 327 -3.82 13.05 -0.22
N PRO A 328 -5.12 12.92 0.14
CA PRO A 328 -5.97 14.06 0.45
C PRO A 328 -5.55 14.82 1.72
N ASN A 329 -4.69 14.24 2.57
CA ASN A 329 -4.09 14.93 3.71
C ASN A 329 -2.77 15.66 3.37
N ALA A 330 -2.42 15.79 2.07
CA ALA A 330 -1.31 16.64 1.66
C ALA A 330 -1.54 18.10 2.08
N LEU A 331 -0.48 18.79 2.49
CA LEU A 331 -0.56 20.16 3.05
C LEU A 331 -0.47 21.26 1.98
N ASP A 332 -0.35 20.90 0.69
CA ASP A 332 -0.05 21.78 -0.43
C ASP A 332 -1.07 21.78 -1.57
#